data_AF-A0AAV5ZN71-F1
#
_entry.id   AF-A0AAV5ZN71-F1
#
_cell.length_a   1.000
_cell.length_b   1.000
_cell.length_c   1.000
_cell.angle_alpha   90.00
_cell.angle_beta   90.00
_cell.angle_gamma   90.00
#
_symmetry.space_group_name_H-M   'P 1'
#
loop_
_entity.id
_entity.type
_entity.pdbx_description
1 polymer ?
#
loop_
_entity_poly.entity_id
_entity_poly.type
_entity_poly.pdbx_seq_one_letter_code
_entity_poly.pdbx_strand_id
1 'polypeptide(L)' 'MQSTRGQELTVAVRLMSEPCLWRWEIREPARGEVVANSWTSEWMAYESPDEAFRAGQARLTSLSRRR' A
#
# COMPACT_ATOMS: atom_id res chain seq x y z
N MET A 1 30.00 8.52 0.93
CA MET A 1 29.06 7.60 0.26
C MET A 1 27.93 7.30 1.23
N GLN A 2 26.88 8.13 1.25
CA GLN A 2 25.70 7.85 2.07
C GLN A 2 24.83 6.90 1.26
N SER A 3 24.93 5.61 1.57
CA SER A 3 23.94 4.64 1.12
C SER A 3 22.64 4.96 1.84
N THR A 4 21.78 5.80 1.24
CA THR A 4 20.37 5.88 1.63
C THR A 4 19.81 4.48 1.40
N ARG A 5 19.84 3.62 2.43
CA ARG A 5 19.16 2.33 2.38
C ARG A 5 17.72 2.66 2.05
N GLY A 6 17.35 2.39 0.80
CA GLY A 6 16.05 2.73 0.24
C GLY A 6 14.99 2.30 1.23
N GLN A 7 14.14 3.24 1.62
CA GLN A 7 13.03 2.95 2.52
C GLN A 7 12.15 1.92 1.78
N GLU A 8 12.32 0.63 2.07
CA GLU A 8 11.61 -0.46 1.42
C GLU A 8 10.15 -0.37 1.84
N LEU A 9 9.36 0.31 1.03
CA LEU A 9 7.93 0.41 1.23
C LEU A 9 7.29 -0.96 1.05
N THR A 10 6.33 -1.32 1.89
CA THR A 10 5.63 -2.60 1.86
C THR A 10 4.13 -2.42 1.67
N VAL A 11 3.48 -3.41 1.07
CA VAL A 11 2.01 -3.43 0.93
C VAL A 11 1.41 -4.22 2.09
N ALA A 12 0.47 -3.61 2.79
CA ALA A 12 -0.38 -4.26 3.77
C ALA A 12 -1.81 -4.29 3.27
N VAL A 13 -2.50 -5.41 3.46
CA VAL A 13 -3.92 -5.56 3.14
C VAL A 13 -4.73 -5.49 4.43
N ARG A 14 -5.79 -4.69 4.43
CA ARG A 14 -6.66 -4.49 5.59
C ARG A 14 -8.12 -4.70 5.19
N LEU A 15 -8.84 -5.43 6.03
CA LEU A 15 -10.29 -5.55 5.92
C LEU A 15 -10.94 -4.28 6.48
N MET A 16 -11.88 -3.71 5.74
CA MET A 16 -12.75 -2.64 6.22
C MET A 16 -13.93 -3.26 6.96
N SER A 17 -14.32 -2.66 8.08
CA SER A 17 -15.40 -3.17 8.93
C SER A 17 -16.73 -3.20 8.18
N GLU A 18 -17.06 -2.09 7.52
CA GLU A 18 -18.29 -1.92 6.73
C GLU A 18 -18.01 -0.93 5.57
N PRO A 19 -18.27 -1.31 4.31
CA PRO A 19 -18.57 -2.69 3.86
C PRO A 19 -17.37 -3.63 4.11
N CYS A 20 -17.62 -4.94 4.25
CA CYS A 20 -16.61 -5.99 4.45
C CYS A 20 -15.74 -6.22 3.19
N LEU A 21 -15.07 -5.16 2.73
CA LEU A 21 -14.20 -5.12 1.57
C LEU A 21 -12.75 -4.90 2.00
N TRP A 22 -11.83 -5.23 1.11
CA TRP A 22 -10.41 -5.15 1.35
C TRP A 22 -9.83 -3.87 0.77
N ARG A 23 -8.85 -3.29 1.45
CA ARG A 23 -8.06 -2.16 0.95
C ARG A 23 -6.58 -2.46 1.08
N TRP A 24 -5.77 -1.83 0.22
CA TRP A 24 -4.32 -1.85 0.37
C TRP A 24 -3.82 -0.56 1.01
N GLU A 25 -2.77 -0.68 1.82
CA GLU A 25 -2.02 0.41 2.41
C GLU A 25 -0.53 0.18 2.10
N ILE A 26 0.14 1.20 1.57
CA ILE A 26 1.60 1.18 1.40
C ILE A 26 2.20 1.82 2.64
N ARG A 27 3.10 1.10 3.31
CA ARG A 27 3.71 1.54 4.56
C ARG A 27 5.21 1.70 4.43
N GLU A 28 5.75 2.61 5.22
CA GLU A 28 7.18 2.69 5.51
C GLU A 28 7.48 1.88 6.78
N PRO A 29 8.12 0.71 6.70
CA PRO A 29 8.31 -0.18 7.85
C PRO A 29 9.12 0.48 8.98
N ALA A 30 10.06 1.35 8.63
CA ALA A 30 10.93 2.03 9.59
C ALA A 30 10.16 2.95 10.55
N ARG A 31 9.03 3.52 10.10
CA ARG A 31 8.22 4.48 10.88
C ARG A 31 6.81 3.97 11.18
N GLY A 32 6.41 2.85 10.57
CA GLY A 32 5.04 2.32 10.64
C GLY A 32 3.99 3.18 9.92
N GLU A 33 4.45 4.23 9.23
CA GLU A 33 3.61 5.26 8.62
C GLU A 33 2.93 4.74 7.34
N VAL A 34 1.67 5.12 7.13
CA VAL A 34 0.95 4.85 5.89
C VAL A 34 1.25 5.96 4.89
N VAL A 35 1.93 5.61 3.81
CA VAL A 35 2.38 6.55 2.77
C VAL A 35 1.34 6.67 1.65
N ALA A 36 0.53 5.63 1.43
CA ALA A 36 -0.60 5.64 0.50
C ALA A 36 -1.66 4.61 0.90
N ASN A 37 -2.93 4.84 0.53
CA ASN A 37 -4.06 3.98 0.86
C ASN A 37 -5.10 4.00 -0.26
N SER A 38 -5.57 2.84 -0.72
CA SER A 38 -6.58 2.72 -1.78
C SER A 38 -7.90 3.38 -1.44
N TRP A 39 -8.29 3.37 -0.16
CA TRP A 39 -9.59 3.89 0.26
C TRP A 39 -9.60 5.42 0.35
N THR A 40 -8.63 6.02 1.04
CA THR A 40 -8.61 7.50 1.21
C THR A 40 -8.07 8.23 -0.01
N SER A 41 -7.16 7.63 -0.76
CA SER A 41 -6.56 8.28 -1.92
C SER A 41 -7.34 8.04 -3.21
N GLU A 42 -7.91 6.86 -3.38
CA GLU A 42 -8.49 6.42 -4.65
C GLU A 42 -9.96 5.99 -4.52
N TRP A 43 -10.54 6.03 -3.31
CA TRP A 43 -11.91 5.55 -3.03
C TRP A 43 -12.17 4.13 -3.57
N MET A 44 -11.12 3.30 -3.58
CA MET A 44 -11.17 1.92 -4.06
C MET A 44 -11.05 0.92 -2.92
N ALA A 45 -11.95 -0.07 -2.96
CA ALA A 45 -11.93 -1.26 -2.14
C ALA A 45 -12.17 -2.49 -3.05
N TYR A 46 -11.77 -3.66 -2.58
CA TYR A 46 -11.69 -4.90 -3.35
C TYR A 46 -12.47 -6.01 -2.65
N GLU A 47 -12.99 -6.97 -3.41
CA GLU A 47 -13.77 -8.07 -2.86
C GLU A 47 -12.89 -9.14 -2.20
N SER A 48 -11.60 -9.20 -2.57
CA SER A 48 -10.65 -10.18 -2.05
C SER A 48 -9.35 -9.55 -1.55
N PRO A 49 -8.69 -10.17 -0.55
CA PRO A 49 -7.40 -9.69 -0.07
C PRO A 49 -6.30 -9.80 -1.14
N ASP A 50 -6.36 -10.83 -1.99
CA ASP A 50 -5.38 -11.06 -3.06
C ASP A 50 -5.47 -9.98 -4.14
N GLU A 51 -6.68 -9.57 -4.52
CA GLU A 51 -6.90 -8.48 -5.47
C GLU A 51 -6.37 -7.16 -4.90
N ALA A 52 -6.69 -6.85 -3.64
CA ALA A 52 -6.15 -5.69 -2.95
C ALA A 52 -4.61 -5.72 -2.92
N PHE A 53 -4.02 -6.87 -2.62
CA PHE A 53 -2.56 -7.03 -2.59
C PHE A 53 -1.92 -6.76 -3.95
N ARG A 54 -2.46 -7.36 -5.03
CA ARG A 54 -1.95 -7.16 -6.40
C ARG A 54 -2.05 -5.70 -6.83
N ALA A 55 -3.17 -5.04 -6.55
CA ALA A 55 -3.36 -3.63 -6.84
C ALA A 55 -2.35 -2.76 -6.05
N GLY A 56 -2.15 -3.05 -4.76
CA GLY A 56 -1.14 -2.40 -3.94
C GLY A 56 0.29 -2.60 -4.44
N GLN A 57 0.65 -3.80 -4.91
CA GLN A 57 1.96 -4.07 -5.50
C GLN A 57 2.20 -3.30 -6.80
N ALA A 58 1.18 -3.18 -7.66
CA ALA A 58 1.26 -2.37 -8.87
C ALA A 58 1.48 -0.89 -8.54
N ARG A 59 0.82 -0.39 -7.49
CA ARG A 59 1.01 0.98 -7.00
C ARG A 59 2.40 1.19 -6.40
N LEU A 60 2.87 0.26 -5.56
CA LEU A 60 4.21 0.30 -4.99
C LEU A 60 5.29 0.33 -6.07
N THR A 61 5.18 -0.54 -7.08
CA THR A 61 6.10 -0.56 -8.24
C THR A 61 6.11 0.79 -8.96
N SER A 62 4.95 1.42 -9.11
CA SER A 62 4.82 2.74 -9.73
C SER A 62 5.46 3.86 -8.90
N LEU A 63 5.40 3.79 -7.57
CA LEU A 63 6.06 4.74 -6.66
C LEU A 63 7.58 4.57 -6.67
N SER A 64 8.08 3.33 -6.69
CA SER A 64 9.50 3.03 -6.77
C SER A 64 10.15 3.55 -8.06
N ARG A 65 9.38 3.66 -9.16
CA ARG A 65 9.87 4.25 -10.42
C ARG A 65 9.92 5.79 -10.42
N ARG A 66 9.27 6.46 -9.47
CA ARG A 66 9.17 7.93 -9.39
C ARG A 66 10.14 8.56 -8.38
N ARG A 67 10.88 7.76 -7.61
CA ARG A 67 11.97 8.20 -6.72
C ARG A 67 13.30 8.10 -7.44
#